data_AF-A0A350RE28-F1
#
_entry.id   AF-A0A350RE28-F1
#
_cell.length_a   1.000
_cell.length_b   1.000
_cell.length_c   1.000
_cell.angle_alpha   90.00
_cell.angle_beta   90.00
_cell.angle_gamma   90.00
#
_symmetry.space_group_name_H-M   'P 1'
#
loop_
_entity.id
_entity.type
_entity.pdbx_description
1 polymer ?
#
loop_
_entity_poly.entity_id
_entity_poly.type
_entity_poly.pdbx_seq_one_letter_code
_entity_poly.pdbx_strand_id
1 'polypeptide(L)'
;NHDRFEDYLQRVGLTDLFDEVVNTHRIGVAKPDKPAYLRAVSRLSVEPQNCLFIDDVEANVEGGQAAGLKCHHFRTQTGLVEWLKEFDIQLISDKK
;
A
#
# COMPACT_ATOMS: atom_id res chain seq x y z
N ASN A 1 -3.32 -18.52 12.32
CA ASN A 1 -3.06 -19.31 11.09
C ASN A 1 -2.52 -18.36 10.02
N HIS A 2 -1.21 -18.15 10.00
CA HIS A 2 -0.55 -17.14 9.16
C HIS A 2 -0.44 -17.55 7.68
N ASP A 3 -0.51 -18.85 7.39
CA ASP A 3 -0.31 -19.40 6.05
C ASP A 3 -1.36 -18.93 5.03
N ARG A 4 -2.56 -18.56 5.48
CA ARG A 4 -3.67 -18.22 4.57
C ARG A 4 -3.44 -16.98 3.70
N PHE A 5 -2.62 -16.02 4.12
CA PHE A 5 -2.48 -14.75 3.38
C PHE A 5 -1.51 -14.88 2.21
N GLU A 6 -0.33 -15.45 2.46
CA GLU A 6 0.65 -15.73 1.40
C GLU A 6 0.11 -16.77 0.41
N ASP A 7 -0.54 -17.84 0.91
CA ASP A 7 -1.23 -18.82 0.06
C ASP A 7 -2.33 -18.18 -0.80
N TYR A 8 -3.04 -17.18 -0.24
CA TYR A 8 -4.07 -16.46 -0.98
C TYR A 8 -3.46 -15.63 -2.11
N LEU A 9 -2.39 -14.85 -1.84
CA LEU A 9 -1.69 -14.06 -2.85
C LEU A 9 -1.17 -14.95 -3.99
N GLN A 10 -0.62 -16.12 -3.66
CA GLN A 10 -0.16 -17.09 -4.65
C GLN A 10 -1.33 -17.61 -5.50
N ARG A 11 -2.44 -17.98 -4.85
CA ARG A 11 -3.62 -18.50 -5.55
C ARG A 11 -4.29 -17.49 -6.47
N VAL A 12 -4.24 -16.19 -6.13
CA VAL A 12 -4.77 -15.12 -7.00
C VAL A 12 -3.72 -14.56 -7.99
N GLY A 13 -2.50 -15.12 -8.00
CA GLY A 13 -1.44 -14.73 -8.93
C GLY A 13 -0.89 -13.33 -8.70
N LEU A 14 -0.95 -12.83 -7.46
CA LEU A 14 -0.49 -11.49 -7.10
C LEU A 14 0.92 -11.48 -6.50
N THR A 15 1.46 -12.64 -6.09
CA THR A 15 2.75 -12.73 -5.41
C THR A 15 3.88 -12.04 -6.17
N ASP A 16 3.95 -12.24 -7.49
CA ASP A 16 5.04 -11.70 -8.32
C ASP A 16 4.86 -10.21 -8.68
N LEU A 17 3.77 -9.58 -8.24
CA LEU A 17 3.52 -8.15 -8.45
C LEU A 17 4.06 -7.26 -7.32
N PHE A 18 4.56 -7.85 -6.23
CA PHE A 18 5.03 -7.13 -5.06
C PHE A 18 6.45 -7.57 -4.69
N ASP A 19 7.37 -6.61 -4.57
CA ASP A 19 8.72 -6.87 -4.06
C ASP A 19 8.69 -7.27 -2.58
N GLU A 20 7.75 -6.69 -1.81
CA GLU A 20 7.63 -6.90 -0.37
C GLU A 20 6.17 -7.02 0.07
N VAL A 21 5.92 -7.94 0.99
CA VAL A 21 4.61 -8.16 1.60
C VAL A 21 4.70 -8.02 3.12
N VAL A 22 4.02 -7.01 3.67
CA VAL A 22 4.06 -6.70 5.10
C VAL A 22 2.70 -6.97 5.74
N ASN A 23 2.66 -7.97 6.64
CA ASN A 23 1.47 -8.29 7.41
C ASN A 23 1.58 -7.70 8.83
N THR A 24 0.62 -6.86 9.22
CA THR A 24 0.55 -6.20 10.54
C THR A 24 0.60 -7.18 11.71
N HIS A 25 0.02 -8.37 11.55
CA HIS A 25 0.07 -9.44 12.56
C HIS A 25 1.50 -9.92 12.88
N ARG A 26 2.43 -9.81 11.91
CA ARG A 26 3.83 -10.21 12.07
C ARG A 26 4.71 -9.12 12.70
N ILE A 27 4.28 -7.86 12.63
CA ILE A 27 5.07 -6.70 13.11
C ILE A 27 4.54 -6.09 14.42
N GLY A 28 3.39 -6.58 14.92
CA GLY A 28 2.81 -6.16 16.21
C GLY A 28 2.28 -4.73 16.24
N VAL A 29 2.20 -4.08 15.09
CA VAL A 29 1.68 -2.72 14.91
C VAL A 29 0.74 -2.71 13.72
N ALA A 30 -0.31 -1.90 13.80
CA ALA A 30 -1.34 -1.83 12.76
C ALA A 30 -1.63 -0.37 12.38
N LYS A 31 -2.15 -0.18 11.17
CA LYS A 31 -2.75 1.10 10.79
C LYS A 31 -3.94 1.38 11.73
N PRO A 32 -4.18 2.63 12.15
CA PRO A 32 -3.58 3.88 11.66
C PRO A 32 -2.30 4.32 12.43
N ASP A 33 -1.68 3.46 13.23
CA ASP A 33 -0.51 3.85 14.01
C ASP A 33 0.71 4.12 13.11
N LYS A 34 1.34 5.29 13.30
CA LYS A 34 2.54 5.72 12.56
C LYS A 34 3.63 4.64 12.39
N PRO A 35 3.97 3.81 13.41
CA PRO A 35 4.95 2.74 13.26
C PRO A 35 4.62 1.69 12.19
N ALA A 36 3.35 1.45 11.87
CA ALA A 36 2.98 0.48 10.83
C ALA A 36 3.49 0.92 9.45
N TYR A 37 3.30 2.20 9.12
CA TYR A 37 3.76 2.81 7.88
C TYR A 37 5.28 2.86 7.80
N LEU A 38 5.94 3.34 8.86
CA LEU A 38 7.40 3.47 8.89
C LEU A 38 8.11 2.12 8.78
N ARG A 39 7.54 1.05 9.36
CA ARG A 39 8.08 -0.31 9.18
C ARG A 39 7.94 -0.81 7.75
N ALA A 40 6.82 -0.53 7.07
CA ALA A 40 6.64 -0.90 5.67
C ALA A 40 7.65 -0.15 4.77
N VAL A 41 7.77 1.17 4.95
CA VAL A 41 8.74 2.02 4.23
C VAL A 41 10.18 1.55 4.47
N SER A 42 10.53 1.23 5.71
CA SER A 42 11.87 0.76 6.08
C SER A 42 12.23 -0.58 5.42
N ARG A 43 11.26 -1.47 5.16
CA ARG A 43 11.54 -2.72 4.43
C ARG A 43 11.84 -2.49 2.96
N LEU A 44 11.17 -1.51 2.36
CA LEU A 44 11.41 -1.08 0.98
C LEU A 44 12.71 -0.28 0.82
N SER A 45 13.36 0.12 1.91
CA SER A 45 14.60 0.93 1.90
C SER A 45 14.46 2.26 1.13
N VAL A 46 13.30 2.91 1.26
CA VAL A 46 12.99 4.21 0.63
C VAL A 46 12.57 5.26 1.66
N GLU A 47 12.49 6.53 1.25
CA GLU A 47 12.00 7.63 2.08
C GLU A 47 10.46 7.73 2.04
N PRO A 48 9.76 8.07 3.15
CA PRO A 48 8.30 8.17 3.18
C PRO A 48 7.71 9.10 2.10
N GLN A 49 8.37 10.22 1.80
CA GLN A 49 7.91 11.16 0.77
C GLN A 49 7.93 10.61 -0.66
N ASN A 50 8.66 9.51 -0.89
CA ASN A 50 8.76 8.81 -2.17
C ASN A 50 7.75 7.65 -2.25
N CYS A 51 6.89 7.49 -1.25
CA CYS A 51 5.87 6.45 -1.22
C CYS A 51 4.48 7.04 -1.45
N LEU A 52 3.72 6.36 -2.31
CA LEU A 52 2.29 6.56 -2.48
C LEU A 52 1.55 5.51 -1.64
N PHE A 53 0.60 5.94 -0.81
CA PHE A 53 -0.22 5.05 0.01
C PHE A 53 -1.70 5.16 -0.37
N ILE A 54 -2.32 4.02 -0.65
CA ILE A 54 -3.71 3.93 -1.09
C ILE A 54 -4.47 3.05 -0.09
N ASP A 55 -5.56 3.56 0.46
CA ASP A 55 -6.41 2.84 1.42
C ASP A 55 -7.85 3.36 1.33
N ASP A 56 -8.84 2.50 1.58
CA ASP A 56 -10.27 2.83 1.55
C ASP A 56 -10.79 3.32 2.91
N VAL A 57 -10.02 3.16 3.98
CA VAL A 57 -10.36 3.63 5.33
C VAL A 57 -9.71 4.98 5.60
N GLU A 58 -10.54 6.00 5.85
CA GLU A 58 -10.11 7.39 6.07
C GLU A 58 -9.04 7.52 7.18
N ALA A 59 -9.26 6.87 8.32
CA ALA A 59 -8.33 6.90 9.44
C ALA A 59 -6.93 6.36 9.05
N ASN A 60 -6.86 5.38 8.15
CA ASN A 60 -5.58 4.86 7.66
C ASN A 60 -4.89 5.86 6.73
N VAL A 61 -5.65 6.60 5.92
CA VAL A 61 -5.11 7.66 5.05
C VAL A 61 -4.51 8.78 5.91
N GLU A 62 -5.23 9.22 6.95
CA GLU A 62 -4.75 10.22 7.91
C GLU A 62 -3.48 9.75 8.64
N GLY A 63 -3.46 8.50 9.10
CA GLY A 63 -2.28 7.89 9.73
C GLY A 63 -1.06 7.85 8.80
N GLY A 64 -1.28 7.57 7.52
CA GLY A 64 -0.23 7.59 6.50
C GLY A 64 0.30 9.01 6.23
N GLN A 65 -0.58 10.01 6.14
CA GLN A 65 -0.20 11.41 5.98
C GLN A 65 0.64 11.89 7.18
N ALA A 66 0.24 11.53 8.41
CA ALA A 66 1.01 11.83 9.62
C ALA A 66 2.38 11.11 9.69
N ALA A 67 2.53 10.02 8.93
CA ALA A 67 3.79 9.32 8.74
C ALA A 67 4.70 9.93 7.65
N GLY A 68 4.22 10.95 6.91
CA GLY A 68 4.96 11.63 5.85
C GLY A 68 4.77 11.02 4.45
N LEU A 69 3.78 10.13 4.28
CA LEU A 69 3.44 9.51 3.01
C LEU A 69 2.52 10.43 2.19
N LYS A 70 2.61 10.34 0.86
CA LYS A 70 1.57 10.88 -0.03
C LYS A 70 0.43 9.87 -0.09
N CYS A 71 -0.75 10.26 0.35
CA CYS A 71 -1.85 9.32 0.53
C CYS A 71 -3.06 9.65 -0.34
N HIS A 72 -3.73 8.62 -0.83
CA HIS A 72 -4.99 8.71 -1.56
C HIS A 72 -6.07 7.89 -0.84
N HIS A 73 -7.20 8.54 -0.56
CA HIS A 73 -8.38 7.85 -0.08
C HIS A 73 -9.09 7.19 -1.24
N PHE A 74 -8.95 5.87 -1.34
CA PHE A 74 -9.58 5.10 -2.39
C PHE A 74 -11.10 5.10 -2.25
N ARG A 75 -11.77 5.76 -3.18
CA ARG A 75 -13.24 5.74 -3.31
C ARG A 75 -13.70 5.14 -4.62
N THR A 76 -12.98 5.43 -5.70
CA THR A 76 -13.29 4.96 -7.06
C THR A 76 -12.01 4.69 -7.83
N GLN A 77 -12.10 3.82 -8.84
CA GLN A 77 -10.99 3.58 -9.75
C GLN A 77 -10.60 4.85 -10.52
N THR A 78 -11.58 5.61 -11.02
CA THR A 78 -11.33 6.85 -11.77
C THR A 78 -10.53 7.85 -10.94
N GLY A 79 -10.94 8.08 -9.68
CA GLY A 79 -10.24 9.01 -8.80
C GLY A 79 -8.81 8.59 -8.50
N LEU A 80 -8.56 7.28 -8.32
CA LEU A 80 -7.21 6.76 -8.15
C LEU A 80 -6.36 7.00 -9.40
N VAL A 81 -6.91 6.72 -10.59
CA VAL A 81 -6.19 6.89 -11.86
C VAL A 81 -5.85 8.34 -12.14
N GLU A 82 -6.76 9.27 -11.84
CA GLU A 82 -6.51 10.70 -11.97
C GLU A 82 -5.38 11.15 -11.03
N TRP A 83 -5.41 10.70 -9.78
CA TRP A 83 -4.37 11.00 -8.80
C TRP A 83 -3.00 10.42 -9.19
N LEU A 84 -2.94 9.18 -9.68
CA LEU A 84 -1.67 8.57 -10.11
C LEU A 84 -1.00 9.30 -11.27
N LYS A 85 -1.77 9.94 -12.15
CA LYS A 85 -1.23 10.75 -13.26
C LYS A 85 -0.44 11.98 -12.78
N GLU A 86 -0.73 12.49 -11.58
CA GLU A 86 0.04 13.61 -11.00
C GLU A 86 1.50 13.22 -10.69
N PHE A 87 1.80 11.92 -10.68
CA PHE A 87 3.14 11.37 -10.43
C PHE A 87 3.74 10.72 -11.68
N ASP A 88 3.20 10.99 -12.87
CA ASP A 88 3.60 10.37 -14.14
C ASP A 88 3.48 8.83 -14.16
N ILE A 89 2.62 8.27 -13.29
CA ILE A 89 2.35 6.83 -13.25
C ILE A 89 1.20 6.50 -14.20
N GLN A 90 1.49 5.65 -15.18
CA GLN A 90 0.49 5.14 -16.13
C GLN A 90 0.10 3.71 -15.77
N LEU A 91 -1.19 3.40 -15.91
CA LEU A 91 -1.66 2.04 -15.77
C LEU A 91 -1.14 1.19 -16.93
N ILE A 92 -0.57 0.04 -16.60
CA ILE A 92 -0.28 -1.01 -17.57
C ILE A 92 -1.63 -1.63 -17.93
N SER A 93 -2.11 -1.37 -19.15
CA SER A 93 -3.26 -2.08 -19.69
C SER A 93 -2.81 -3.47 -20.12
N ASP A 94 -2.83 -4.41 -19.20
CA ASP A 94 -2.92 -5.81 -19.60
C ASP A 94 -4.35 -6.02 -20.13
N LYS A 95 -4.49 -5.89 -21.44
CA LYS A 95 -5.56 -6.58 -22.16
C LYS A 95 -5.34 -8.08 -21.92
N LYS A 96 -6.07 -8.65 -20.97
CA LYS A 96 -6.48 -10.05 -21.07
C LYS A 96 -7.80 -10.11 -21.82
#